data_AF-A0A7S4JHY8-F1
#
_entry.id   AF-A0A7S4JHY8-F1
#
_cell.length_a   1.000
_cell.length_b   1.000
_cell.length_c   1.000
_cell.angle_alpha   90.00
_cell.angle_beta   90.00
_cell.angle_gamma   90.00
#
_symmetry.space_group_name_H-M   'P 1'
#
loop_
_entity.id
_entity.type
_entity.pdbx_description
1 polymer ?
#
loop_
_entity_poly.entity_id
_entity_poly.type
_entity_poly.pdbx_seq_one_letter_code
_entity_poly.pdbx_strand_id
1 'polypeptide(L)'
;FKKEYINSKEEESDIKEAYLSSKGDMDVIFMSVPFANPLDDEDRFREVIDNLRNKNEVPNFLSYVNEPAKKRKKRIANAKKEAEEAEELRAELGLPPSKKQTPKKKKKKETQE
;
A
#
# COMPACT_ATOMS: atom_id res chain seq x y z
N PHE A 1 -12.27 -8.73 8.03
CA PHE A 1 -10.80 -8.79 7.87
C PHE A 1 -10.20 -7.65 7.05
N LYS A 2 -10.07 -7.68 5.70
CA LYS A 2 -9.38 -6.60 4.93
C LYS A 2 -9.79 -5.17 5.31
N LYS A 3 -11.10 -4.91 5.45
CA LYS A 3 -11.62 -3.57 5.80
C LYS A 3 -11.31 -3.13 7.24
N GLU A 4 -11.10 -4.07 8.14
CA GLU A 4 -10.76 -3.81 9.54
C GLU A 4 -9.26 -3.65 9.70
N TYR A 5 -8.48 -4.32 8.86
CA TYR A 5 -7.02 -4.24 8.81
C TYR A 5 -6.52 -2.93 8.21
N ILE A 6 -7.09 -2.49 7.07
CA ILE A 6 -6.65 -1.26 6.40
C ILE A 6 -6.97 -0.02 7.25
N ASN A 7 -5.97 0.85 7.43
CA ASN A 7 -5.93 2.01 8.34
C ASN A 7 -6.06 1.64 9.83
N SER A 8 -5.71 0.41 10.20
CA SER A 8 -5.67 -0.01 11.59
C SER A 8 -4.28 0.19 12.19
N LYS A 9 -4.20 0.07 13.52
CA LYS A 9 -2.91 0.04 14.23
C LYS A 9 -2.09 -1.21 13.89
N GLU A 10 -2.76 -2.30 13.53
CA GLU A 10 -2.10 -3.55 13.12
C GLU A 10 -1.35 -3.33 11.81
N GLU A 11 -1.98 -2.71 10.83
CA GLU A 11 -1.33 -2.36 9.57
C GLU A 11 -0.16 -1.36 9.76
N GLU A 12 -0.32 -0.35 10.62
CA GLU A 12 0.79 0.57 10.94
C GLU A 12 1.99 -0.18 11.56
N SER A 13 1.72 -1.16 12.44
CA SER A 13 2.75 -2.02 13.03
C SER A 13 3.44 -2.89 11.98
N ASP A 14 2.68 -3.50 11.08
CA ASP A 14 3.23 -4.36 10.02
C ASP A 14 4.05 -3.55 9.01
N ILE A 15 3.59 -2.35 8.63
CA ILE A 15 4.35 -1.42 7.79
C ILE A 15 5.66 -1.03 8.48
N LYS A 16 5.62 -0.76 9.78
CA LYS A 16 6.82 -0.43 10.57
C LYS A 16 7.81 -1.58 10.59
N GLU A 17 7.35 -2.80 10.87
CA GLU A 17 8.19 -3.99 10.89
C GLU A 17 8.79 -4.29 9.50
N ALA A 18 7.98 -4.21 8.44
CA ALA A 18 8.42 -4.38 7.08
C ALA A 18 9.46 -3.31 6.67
N TYR A 19 9.26 -2.05 7.07
CA TYR A 19 10.21 -0.98 6.82
C TYR A 19 11.56 -1.22 7.52
N LEU A 20 11.55 -1.68 8.77
CA LEU A 20 12.76 -1.97 9.53
C LEU A 20 13.52 -3.17 8.96
N SER A 21 12.82 -4.27 8.66
CA SER A 21 13.42 -5.51 8.15
C SER A 21 13.97 -5.36 6.73
N SER A 22 13.28 -4.61 5.87
CA SER A 22 13.71 -4.30 4.49
C SER A 22 14.74 -3.17 4.40
N LYS A 23 15.05 -2.51 5.53
CA LYS A 23 15.83 -1.26 5.56
C LYS A 23 15.24 -0.22 4.60
N GLY A 24 13.92 -0.05 4.57
CA GLY A 24 13.23 0.95 3.77
C GLY A 24 13.08 0.64 2.27
N ASP A 25 13.30 -0.61 1.83
CA ASP A 25 13.00 -0.98 0.43
C ASP A 25 11.50 -1.15 0.24
N MET A 26 10.88 -0.17 -0.44
CA MET A 26 9.45 -0.16 -0.72
C MET A 26 8.97 -1.37 -1.53
N ASP A 27 9.81 -1.98 -2.38
CA ASP A 27 9.43 -3.17 -3.12
C ASP A 27 9.18 -4.35 -2.16
N VAL A 28 10.04 -4.50 -1.15
CA VAL A 28 9.91 -5.54 -0.12
C VAL A 28 8.73 -5.24 0.81
N ILE A 29 8.54 -3.98 1.20
CA ILE A 29 7.42 -3.57 2.06
C ILE A 29 6.08 -3.96 1.43
N PHE A 30 5.89 -3.67 0.14
CA PHE A 30 4.66 -4.04 -0.57
C PHE A 30 4.44 -5.55 -0.72
N MET A 31 5.50 -6.35 -0.69
CA MET A 31 5.39 -7.81 -0.71
C MET A 31 5.11 -8.41 0.67
N SER A 32 5.53 -7.74 1.75
CA SER A 32 5.42 -8.25 3.12
C SER A 32 4.11 -7.87 3.81
N VAL A 33 3.52 -6.72 3.48
CA VAL A 33 2.33 -6.23 4.18
C VAL A 33 1.03 -6.82 3.58
N PRO A 34 0.16 -7.44 4.40
CA PRO A 34 -1.13 -7.96 3.95
C PRO A 34 -1.99 -6.94 3.19
N PHE A 35 -2.62 -7.40 2.11
CA PHE A 35 -3.54 -6.63 1.27
C PHE A 35 -2.96 -5.37 0.61
N ALA A 36 -1.65 -5.16 0.68
CA ALA A 36 -0.97 -4.03 0.07
C ALA A 36 -1.04 -4.12 -1.45
N ASN A 37 -1.46 -3.02 -2.10
CA ASN A 37 -1.47 -2.90 -3.55
C ASN A 37 -0.74 -1.62 -3.98
N PRO A 38 0.41 -1.71 -4.69
CA PRO A 38 1.12 -0.53 -5.20
C PRO A 38 0.28 0.42 -6.06
N LEU A 39 -0.83 -0.04 -6.66
CA LEU A 39 -1.71 0.82 -7.46
C LEU A 39 -2.60 1.72 -6.61
N ASP A 40 -3.02 1.24 -5.44
CA ASP A 40 -4.02 1.89 -4.59
C ASP A 40 -3.39 2.50 -3.33
N ASP A 41 -2.28 1.94 -2.84
CA ASP A 41 -1.76 2.18 -1.50
C ASP A 41 -0.39 2.90 -1.46
N GLU A 42 0.28 3.13 -2.61
CA GLU A 42 1.61 3.75 -2.68
C GLU A 42 1.73 5.04 -1.87
N ASP A 43 0.81 5.98 -2.06
CA ASP A 43 0.87 7.28 -1.37
C ASP A 43 0.55 7.12 0.13
N ARG A 44 -0.42 6.27 0.47
CA ARG A 44 -0.83 6.00 1.86
C ARG A 44 0.28 5.34 2.68
N PHE A 45 0.97 4.36 2.10
CA PHE A 45 2.10 3.70 2.75
C PHE A 45 3.23 4.70 3.04
N ARG A 46 3.53 5.58 2.08
CA ARG A 46 4.52 6.64 2.29
C ARG A 46 4.12 7.61 3.39
N GLU A 47 2.86 8.04 3.42
CA GLU A 47 2.35 8.89 4.49
C GLU A 47 2.53 8.23 5.88
N VAL A 48 2.23 6.93 6.01
CA VAL A 48 2.45 6.19 7.25
C VAL A 48 3.93 6.14 7.62
N ILE A 49 4.81 5.78 6.68
CA ILE A 49 6.25 5.70 6.92
C ILE A 49 6.82 7.07 7.28
N ASP A 50 6.43 8.13 6.57
CA ASP A 50 6.88 9.49 6.84
C ASP A 50 6.39 9.98 8.21
N ASN A 51 5.18 9.63 8.62
CA ASN A 51 4.70 9.89 9.98
C ASN A 51 5.53 9.17 11.04
N LEU A 52 5.87 7.90 10.83
CA LEU A 52 6.74 7.13 11.75
C LEU A 52 8.14 7.76 11.83
N ARG A 53 8.69 8.22 10.70
CA ARG A 53 9.98 8.93 10.65
C ARG A 53 9.92 10.28 11.38
N ASN A 54 8.87 11.06 11.17
CA ASN A 54 8.68 12.36 11.84
C ASN A 54 8.54 12.21 13.36
N LYS A 55 7.96 11.10 13.83
CA LYS A 55 7.90 10.75 15.26
C LYS A 55 9.21 10.14 15.79
N ASN A 56 10.24 9.97 14.95
CA ASN A 56 11.49 9.27 15.26
C ASN A 56 11.28 7.81 15.72
N GLU A 57 10.19 7.17 15.30
CA GLU A 57 9.91 5.76 15.63
C GLU A 57 10.66 4.76 14.75
N VAL A 58 11.14 5.22 13.59
CA VAL A 58 11.96 4.44 12.65
C VAL A 58 13.10 5.30 12.12
N PRO A 59 14.26 4.71 11.80
CA PRO A 59 15.39 5.44 11.25
C PRO A 59 15.15 5.88 9.79
N ASN A 60 15.90 6.89 9.37
CA ASN A 60 15.95 7.32 7.97
C ASN A 60 16.86 6.39 7.16
N PHE A 61 16.28 5.49 6.36
CA PHE A 61 17.06 4.69 5.43
C PHE A 61 17.21 5.40 4.09
N LEU A 62 18.44 5.43 3.56
CA LEU A 62 18.75 6.10 2.28
C LEU A 62 18.01 5.48 1.09
N SER A 63 17.78 4.16 1.13
CA SER A 63 16.98 3.39 0.16
C SER A 63 15.57 3.96 -0.01
N TYR A 64 14.94 4.40 1.09
CA TYR A 64 13.61 5.00 1.08
C TYR A 64 13.68 6.49 0.71
N VAL A 65 14.55 7.25 1.38
CA VAL A 65 14.62 8.71 1.21
C VAL A 65 15.07 9.11 -0.20
N ASN A 66 16.03 8.39 -0.76
CA ASN A 66 16.58 8.63 -2.10
C ASN A 66 16.09 7.59 -3.10
N GLU A 67 14.89 7.05 -2.92
CA GLU A 67 14.34 6.07 -3.84
C GLU A 67 14.26 6.66 -5.27
N PRO A 68 14.89 6.03 -6.26
CA PRO A 68 14.81 6.50 -7.64
C PRO A 68 13.37 6.40 -8.16
N ALA A 69 12.87 7.44 -8.81
CA ALA A 69 11.53 7.45 -9.41
C ALA A 69 11.27 6.27 -10.38
N LYS A 70 12.34 5.70 -10.97
CA LYS A 70 12.26 4.50 -11.81
C LYS A 70 11.78 3.26 -11.04
N LYS A 71 12.18 3.09 -9.77
CA LYS A 71 11.72 1.97 -8.92
C LYS A 71 10.22 2.05 -8.70
N ARG A 72 9.73 3.19 -8.20
CA ARG A 72 8.29 3.45 -8.06
C ARG A 72 7.51 3.21 -9.35
N LYS A 73 7.97 3.77 -10.48
CA LYS A 73 7.32 3.56 -11.79
C LYS A 73 7.27 2.08 -12.18
N LYS A 74 8.36 1.34 -11.96
CA LYS A 74 8.44 -0.09 -12.24
C LYS A 74 7.47 -0.88 -11.36
N ARG A 75 7.39 -0.58 -10.06
CA ARG A 75 6.43 -1.21 -9.13
C ARG A 75 4.98 -1.04 -9.60
N ILE A 76 4.61 0.19 -9.94
CA ILE A 76 3.27 0.50 -10.47
C ILE A 76 3.03 -0.22 -11.81
N ALA A 77 4.02 -0.25 -12.71
CA ALA A 77 3.87 -0.93 -14.00
C ALA A 77 3.67 -2.44 -13.83
N ASN A 78 4.44 -3.08 -12.94
CA ASN A 78 4.31 -4.50 -12.63
C ASN A 78 2.91 -4.80 -12.05
N ALA A 79 2.45 -4.03 -11.07
CA ALA A 79 1.14 -4.23 -10.48
C ALA A 79 -0.01 -4.03 -11.49
N LYS A 80 0.14 -3.12 -12.46
CA LYS A 80 -0.82 -2.99 -13.58
C LYS A 80 -0.83 -4.22 -14.47
N LYS A 81 0.35 -4.73 -14.82
CA LYS A 81 0.50 -5.91 -15.66
C LYS A 81 -0.09 -7.14 -14.98
N GLU A 82 0.19 -7.36 -13.70
CA GLU A 82 -0.39 -8.46 -12.92
C GLU A 82 -1.92 -8.36 -12.83
N ALA A 83 -2.46 -7.15 -12.68
CA ALA A 83 -3.91 -6.94 -12.66
C ALA A 83 -4.56 -7.24 -14.03
N GLU A 84 -3.88 -6.92 -15.14
CA GLU A 84 -4.33 -7.25 -16.49
C GLU A 84 -4.30 -8.75 -16.73
N GLU A 85 -3.18 -9.42 -16.45
CA GLU A 85 -3.03 -10.88 -16.56
C GLU A 85 -4.05 -11.64 -15.69
N ALA A 86 -4.36 -11.11 -14.49
CA ALA A 86 -5.38 -11.68 -13.62
C ALA A 86 -6.80 -11.55 -14.19
N GLU A 87 -7.13 -10.43 -14.84
CA GLU A 87 -8.43 -10.26 -15.51
C GLU A 87 -8.54 -11.11 -16.79
N GLU A 88 -7.45 -11.23 -17.56
CA GLU A 88 -7.40 -12.11 -18.74
C GLU A 88 -7.62 -13.58 -18.34
N LEU A 89 -6.89 -14.07 -17.33
CA LEU A 89 -7.06 -15.43 -16.81
C LEU A 89 -8.48 -15.64 -16.27
N ARG A 90 -9.05 -14.63 -15.61
CA ARG A 90 -10.42 -14.67 -15.09
C ARG A 90 -11.44 -14.78 -16.23
N ALA A 91 -11.23 -14.06 -17.33
CA ALA A 91 -12.06 -14.15 -18.52
C ALA A 91 -11.92 -15.51 -19.21
N GLU A 92 -10.71 -16.05 -19.29
CA GLU A 92 -10.45 -17.41 -19.81
C GLU A 92 -11.17 -18.49 -18.97
N LEU A 93 -11.19 -18.32 -17.65
CA LEU A 93 -11.93 -19.17 -16.73
C LEU A 93 -13.46 -18.94 -16.73
N GLY A 94 -13.97 -18.02 -17.58
CA GLY A 94 -15.40 -17.71 -17.69
C GLY A 94 -15.99 -17.01 -16.45
N LEU A 95 -15.15 -16.42 -15.59
CA LEU A 95 -15.58 -15.72 -14.39
C LEU A 95 -16.01 -14.27 -14.71
N PRO A 96 -17.04 -13.73 -14.04
CA PRO A 96 -17.51 -12.35 -14.27
C PRO A 96 -16.45 -11.34 -13.84
N PRO A 97 -16.30 -10.14 -14.45
CA PRO A 97 -15.21 -9.19 -14.17
C PRO A 97 -15.13 -8.80 -12.69
N SER A 98 -13.93 -8.44 -12.22
CA SER A 98 -13.75 -8.08 -10.81
C SER A 98 -14.45 -6.75 -10.47
N LYS A 99 -15.04 -6.68 -9.27
CA LYS A 99 -15.62 -5.44 -8.74
C LYS A 99 -14.50 -4.55 -8.20
N LYS A 100 -14.19 -3.45 -8.88
CA LYS A 100 -13.32 -2.38 -8.35
C LYS A 100 -13.94 -1.83 -7.06
N GLN A 101 -13.26 -2.02 -5.93
CA GLN A 101 -13.69 -1.45 -4.65
C GLN A 101 -13.31 0.03 -4.60
N THR A 102 -14.28 0.92 -4.85
CA THR A 102 -14.09 2.36 -4.62
C THR A 102 -14.17 2.65 -3.11
N PRO A 103 -13.27 3.46 -2.53
CA PRO A 103 -13.37 3.83 -1.13
C PRO A 103 -14.60 4.74 -0.92
N LYS A 104 -15.57 4.28 -0.12
CA LYS A 104 -16.70 5.11 0.34
C LYS A 104 -16.16 6.24 1.23
N LYS A 105 -16.21 7.48 0.73
CA LYS A 105 -16.02 8.72 1.54
C LYS A 105 -16.90 8.65 2.79
N LYS A 106 -16.30 8.48 3.98
CA LYS A 106 -16.99 8.66 5.27
C LYS A 106 -17.34 10.15 5.41
N LYS A 107 -18.63 10.48 5.42
CA LYS A 107 -19.16 11.81 5.80
C LYS A 107 -18.63 12.17 7.19
N LYS A 108 -17.92 13.30 7.30
CA LYS A 108 -17.67 13.96 8.60
C LYS A 108 -19.04 14.25 9.24
N LYS A 109 -19.27 13.75 10.45
CA LYS A 109 -20.34 14.23 11.32
C LYS A 109 -19.89 15.58 11.84
N GLU A 110 -20.62 16.62 11.44
CA GLU A 110 -20.54 17.95 12.02
C GLU A 110 -21.24 17.88 13.39
N THR A 111 -20.48 18.10 14.45
CA THR A 111 -21.02 18.30 15.80
C THR A 111 -21.41 19.78 15.87
N GLN A 112 -22.71 20.07 16.00
CA GLN A 112 -23.18 21.41 16.36
C GLN A 112 -23.41 21.45 17.87
N GLU A 113 -22.93 22.54 18.46
CA GLU A 113 -23.03 22.96 19.85
C GLU A 113 -24.46 23.37 20.23
#